data_AF-A0A0L0V4R6-F1
#
_entry.id   AF-A0A0L0V4R6-F1
#
_cell.length_a   1.000
_cell.length_b   1.000
_cell.length_c   1.000
_cell.angle_alpha   90.00
_cell.angle_beta   90.00
_cell.angle_gamma   90.00
#
_symmetry.space_group_name_H-M   'P 1'
#
loop_
_entity.id
_entity.type
_entity.pdbx_description
1 polymer ?
#
loop_
_entity_poly.entity_id
_entity_poly.type
_entity_poly.pdbx_seq_one_letter_code
_entity_poly.pdbx_strand_id
1 'polypeptide(L)'
;MQALKVMNTARGTAGGQNNPSSHFARRFHPCTGDLTKVDVIKNFAGDEVAVISCTMALGLGQNWKRVRMVSHFGQGDPASLFQMIGRCGRDGKPGLAVMFVEPNRRNGKNCVEDFEYDDPTNPSEDDRMDAFAITPVCLRITFSLDNLLGYIPVKCDDPNVLLEKERETTCGFVECRCSNCKPEEASVIIRNLKNVDVDNFTSFLDSPSDFPPRARMEQNPLITTSLDPGPVTFPVLETIRPGAAKKPLLSELETFATYLFSRFKDFYASNYDLEATYFTAEEVFSKQEARLAVLATEKGFPREKLEKLIGDNMFTGHMEFVHTCIEDYRGTEAYQEYTRLKDSNMSKKSTRKKTNPQSSRMEPVNTLNHLDPSLFESTSSLHQAPKLTKKQQTAEDNKKKAAAKQEMKQAQKAVNEQKKKENLKEKKEAQLKKRQADQMSKENRKEESTKRKANKDVIKAAQAKRRKTTSGELERFHLSQN
;
A
#
# COMPACT_ATOMS: atom_id res chain seq x y z
N MET A 1 6.67 0.50 -17.08
CA MET A 1 6.08 0.01 -18.36
C MET A 1 4.84 -0.86 -18.12
N GLN A 2 4.84 -1.73 -17.11
CA GLN A 2 3.72 -2.63 -16.83
C GLN A 2 2.36 -1.92 -16.65
N ALA A 3 2.32 -0.80 -15.89
CA ALA A 3 1.09 -0.03 -15.70
C ALA A 3 0.48 0.46 -17.02
N LEU A 4 1.29 1.07 -17.91
CA LEU A 4 0.84 1.49 -19.24
C LEU A 4 0.35 0.31 -20.07
N LYS A 5 1.03 -0.84 -20.02
CA LYS A 5 0.61 -2.05 -20.76
C LYS A 5 -0.78 -2.49 -20.31
N VAL A 6 -1.00 -2.65 -19.00
CA VAL A 6 -2.30 -3.07 -18.44
C VAL A 6 -3.42 -2.09 -18.82
N MET A 7 -3.18 -0.78 -18.67
CA MET A 7 -4.18 0.24 -19.02
C MET A 7 -4.56 0.22 -20.50
N ASN A 8 -3.58 0.09 -21.40
CA ASN A 8 -3.85 0.03 -22.85
C ASN A 8 -4.54 -1.27 -23.25
N THR A 9 -4.15 -2.41 -22.67
CA THR A 9 -4.84 -3.70 -22.87
C THR A 9 -6.28 -3.64 -22.40
N ALA A 10 -6.55 -3.08 -21.22
CA ALA A 10 -7.91 -2.93 -20.69
C ALA A 10 -8.81 -2.05 -21.58
N ARG A 11 -8.23 -1.13 -22.37
CA ARG A 11 -8.94 -0.32 -23.38
C ARG A 11 -9.02 -0.97 -24.77
N GLY A 12 -8.54 -2.19 -24.95
CA GLY A 12 -8.49 -2.85 -26.27
C GLY A 12 -7.44 -2.28 -27.23
N THR A 13 -6.45 -1.55 -26.70
CA THR A 13 -5.38 -0.89 -27.49
C THR A 13 -4.01 -1.52 -27.21
N ALA A 14 -3.92 -2.84 -27.25
CA ALA A 14 -2.69 -3.57 -26.97
C ALA A 14 -1.52 -3.06 -27.85
N GLY A 15 -0.37 -2.77 -27.22
CA GLY A 15 0.77 -2.13 -27.90
C GLY A 15 0.82 -0.61 -27.74
N GLY A 16 -0.28 0.03 -27.35
CA GLY A 16 -0.39 1.48 -27.16
C GLY A 16 0.59 2.05 -26.10
N GLN A 17 1.09 1.22 -25.18
CA GLN A 17 2.12 1.61 -24.21
C GLN A 17 3.45 2.04 -24.85
N ASN A 18 3.69 1.67 -26.10
CA ASN A 18 4.90 2.03 -26.84
C ASN A 18 4.75 3.34 -27.62
N ASN A 19 3.56 3.95 -27.64
CA ASN A 19 3.32 5.22 -28.32
C ASN A 19 3.65 6.40 -27.38
N PRO A 20 4.78 7.13 -27.59
CA PRO A 20 5.15 8.27 -26.74
C PRO A 20 4.17 9.44 -26.87
N SER A 21 3.44 9.53 -27.99
CA SER A 21 2.48 10.59 -28.29
C SER A 21 1.04 10.20 -27.95
N SER A 22 0.82 9.10 -27.22
CA SER A 22 -0.53 8.65 -26.83
C SER A 22 -1.34 9.75 -26.16
N HIS A 23 -2.56 9.99 -26.65
CA HIS A 23 -3.53 10.89 -26.01
C HIS A 23 -4.20 10.26 -24.77
N PHE A 24 -4.04 8.95 -24.59
CA PHE A 24 -4.64 8.26 -23.46
C PHE A 24 -3.75 8.30 -22.22
N ALA A 25 -2.59 7.64 -22.27
CA ALA A 25 -1.76 7.43 -21.10
C ALA A 25 -0.28 7.63 -21.42
N ARG A 26 0.42 8.44 -20.61
CA ARG A 26 1.86 8.66 -20.72
C ARG A 26 2.55 8.44 -19.37
N ARG A 27 3.85 8.14 -19.40
CA ARG A 27 4.66 7.92 -18.18
C ARG A 27 5.34 9.20 -17.72
N PHE A 28 5.49 9.35 -16.40
CA PHE A 28 6.31 10.38 -15.78
C PHE A 28 7.10 9.79 -14.60
N HIS A 29 8.37 9.50 -14.82
CA HIS A 29 9.27 8.88 -13.84
C HIS A 29 10.63 9.61 -13.82
N PRO A 30 11.49 9.38 -12.80
CA PRO A 30 12.82 10.00 -12.73
C PRO A 30 13.64 9.83 -14.02
N CYS A 31 13.61 8.62 -14.59
CA CYS A 31 14.31 8.27 -15.83
C CYS A 31 13.64 8.78 -17.13
N THR A 32 12.53 9.51 -17.04
CA THR A 32 11.92 10.15 -18.21
C THR A 32 12.78 11.34 -18.63
N GLY A 33 13.11 11.46 -19.91
CA GLY A 33 13.89 12.59 -20.42
C GLY A 33 13.21 13.92 -20.12
N ASP A 34 14.00 14.97 -19.85
CA ASP A 34 13.46 16.23 -19.33
C ASP A 34 12.53 16.94 -20.32
N LEU A 35 12.82 16.89 -21.62
CA LEU A 35 11.90 17.39 -22.65
C LEU A 35 10.56 16.66 -22.62
N THR A 36 10.58 15.33 -22.52
CA THR A 36 9.36 14.52 -22.40
C THR A 36 8.58 14.82 -21.12
N LYS A 37 9.25 15.11 -19.99
CA LYS A 37 8.58 15.54 -18.76
C LYS A 37 7.82 16.86 -18.99
N VAL A 38 8.45 17.83 -19.65
CA VAL A 38 7.81 19.12 -19.99
C VAL A 38 6.60 18.91 -20.89
N ASP A 39 6.73 18.08 -21.93
CA ASP A 39 5.63 17.78 -22.85
C ASP A 39 4.47 17.07 -22.15
N VAL A 40 4.74 16.07 -21.31
CA VAL A 40 3.69 15.38 -20.54
C VAL A 40 2.95 16.34 -19.61
N ILE A 41 3.66 17.22 -18.92
CA ILE A 41 3.05 18.24 -18.04
C ILE A 41 2.19 19.20 -18.85
N LYS A 42 2.71 19.72 -19.97
CA LYS A 42 2.00 20.65 -20.85
C LYS A 42 0.74 20.01 -21.44
N ASN A 43 0.88 18.82 -22.01
CA ASN A 43 -0.22 18.13 -22.69
C ASN A 43 -1.28 17.66 -21.70
N PHE A 44 -0.90 17.23 -20.51
CA PHE A 44 -1.88 16.93 -19.46
C PHE A 44 -2.56 18.22 -18.95
N ALA A 45 -1.84 19.33 -18.78
CA ALA A 45 -2.47 20.59 -18.41
C ALA A 45 -3.46 21.09 -19.49
N GLY A 46 -3.14 20.86 -20.76
CA GLY A 46 -3.94 21.24 -21.93
C GLY A 46 -5.00 20.23 -22.37
N ASP A 47 -5.35 19.24 -21.53
CA ASP A 47 -6.39 18.23 -21.84
C ASP A 47 -6.08 17.31 -23.05
N GLU A 48 -4.83 17.27 -23.51
CA GLU A 48 -4.41 16.41 -24.62
C GLU A 48 -4.06 14.98 -24.17
N VAL A 49 -3.82 14.79 -22.86
CA VAL A 49 -3.52 13.49 -22.24
C VAL A 49 -4.48 13.26 -21.07
N ALA A 50 -5.12 12.08 -21.06
CA ALA A 50 -6.10 11.72 -20.04
C ALA A 50 -5.47 11.18 -18.75
N VAL A 51 -4.39 10.39 -18.85
CA VAL A 51 -3.79 9.67 -17.72
C VAL A 51 -2.27 9.87 -17.69
N ILE A 52 -1.74 10.16 -16.51
CA ILE A 52 -0.30 10.09 -16.25
C ILE A 52 -0.04 8.91 -15.30
N SER A 53 0.78 7.97 -15.73
CA SER A 53 1.38 6.96 -14.86
C SER A 53 2.68 7.52 -14.28
N CYS A 54 2.73 7.78 -12.98
CA CYS A 54 3.88 8.42 -12.36
C CYS A 54 4.35 7.78 -11.06
N THR A 55 5.59 8.10 -10.66
CA THR A 55 6.07 7.93 -9.28
C THR A 55 6.06 9.29 -8.57
N MET A 56 6.53 9.34 -7.32
CA MET A 56 6.68 10.58 -6.53
C MET A 56 7.46 11.70 -7.26
N ALA A 57 8.21 11.37 -8.30
CA ALA A 57 8.89 12.33 -9.16
C ALA A 57 7.98 13.38 -9.81
N LEU A 58 6.66 13.10 -9.95
CA LEU A 58 5.71 14.09 -10.46
C LEU A 58 5.51 15.29 -9.52
N GLY A 59 6.06 15.22 -8.30
CA GLY A 59 6.45 16.36 -7.50
C GLY A 59 5.31 17.20 -6.91
N LEU A 60 5.68 18.08 -5.97
CA LEU A 60 4.75 18.88 -5.18
C LEU A 60 4.22 20.12 -5.90
N GLY A 61 4.88 20.55 -6.98
CA GLY A 61 4.65 21.82 -7.68
C GLY A 61 3.56 21.80 -8.75
N GLN A 62 3.00 20.64 -9.11
CA GLN A 62 1.92 20.58 -10.10
C GLN A 62 0.56 20.83 -9.43
N ASN A 63 -0.14 21.88 -9.89
CA ASN A 63 -1.47 22.25 -9.41
C ASN A 63 -2.49 22.21 -10.54
N TRP A 64 -2.92 21.01 -10.90
CA TRP A 64 -3.95 20.83 -11.92
C TRP A 64 -5.32 20.74 -11.28
N LYS A 65 -6.17 21.73 -11.59
CA LYS A 65 -7.58 21.73 -11.19
C LYS A 65 -8.38 20.59 -11.85
N ARG A 66 -7.94 20.09 -13.00
CA ARG A 66 -8.67 19.08 -13.79
C ARG A 66 -8.56 17.64 -13.27
N VAL A 67 -7.64 17.34 -12.34
CA VAL A 67 -7.47 15.96 -11.85
C VAL A 67 -8.76 15.50 -11.18
N ARG A 68 -9.43 14.52 -11.80
CA ARG A 68 -10.67 13.92 -11.30
C ARG A 68 -10.42 12.72 -10.40
N MET A 69 -9.41 11.93 -10.72
CA MET A 69 -9.12 10.69 -10.03
C MET A 69 -7.62 10.53 -9.77
N VAL A 70 -7.26 9.99 -8.60
CA VAL A 70 -5.93 9.49 -8.28
C VAL A 70 -6.05 8.03 -7.87
N SER A 71 -5.30 7.15 -8.54
CA SER A 71 -5.17 5.75 -8.15
C SER A 71 -3.76 5.49 -7.65
N HIS A 72 -3.63 5.11 -6.39
CA HIS A 72 -2.35 4.81 -5.77
C HIS A 72 -2.15 3.30 -5.64
N PHE A 73 -0.95 2.84 -6.00
CA PHE A 73 -0.56 1.44 -5.96
C PHE A 73 0.71 1.28 -5.14
N GLY A 74 0.68 0.35 -4.19
CA GLY A 74 1.80 0.03 -3.32
C GLY A 74 1.81 0.88 -2.05
N GLN A 75 2.92 0.77 -1.32
CA GLN A 75 3.10 1.44 -0.05
C GLN A 75 3.89 2.73 -0.22
N GLY A 76 3.50 3.75 0.55
CA GLY A 76 4.28 4.95 0.80
C GLY A 76 4.06 5.39 2.23
N ASP A 77 4.78 6.41 2.69
CA ASP A 77 4.47 7.01 3.98
C ASP A 77 3.07 7.67 3.93
N PRO A 78 2.27 7.58 5.01
CA PRO A 78 0.91 8.11 5.03
C PRO A 78 0.82 9.59 4.62
N ALA A 79 1.80 10.41 5.05
CA ALA A 79 1.80 11.85 4.77
C ALA A 79 1.95 12.15 3.27
N SER A 80 2.91 11.50 2.59
CA SER A 80 3.07 11.60 1.14
C SER A 80 1.84 11.07 0.41
N LEU A 81 1.27 9.97 0.91
CA LEU A 81 0.09 9.35 0.32
C LEU A 81 -1.14 10.27 0.37
N PHE A 82 -1.40 10.89 1.52
CA PHE A 82 -2.49 11.86 1.69
C PHE A 82 -2.28 13.10 0.82
N GLN A 83 -1.03 13.53 0.68
CA GLN A 83 -0.68 14.63 -0.21
C GLN A 83 -0.87 14.28 -1.70
N MET A 84 -0.63 13.02 -2.08
CA MET A 84 -0.83 12.54 -3.45
C MET A 84 -2.31 12.45 -3.81
N ILE A 85 -3.13 11.88 -2.94
CA ILE A 85 -4.58 11.78 -3.19
C ILE A 85 -5.26 13.15 -3.17
N GLY A 86 -4.76 14.10 -2.36
CA GLY A 86 -5.22 15.51 -2.34
C GLY A 86 -4.94 16.30 -3.63
N ARG A 87 -4.53 15.65 -4.71
CA ARG A 87 -4.40 16.24 -6.05
C ARG A 87 -5.72 16.24 -6.81
N CYS A 88 -6.64 15.31 -6.55
CA CYS A 88 -7.96 15.32 -7.19
C CYS A 88 -8.90 16.36 -6.55
N GLY A 89 -9.89 16.84 -7.31
CA GLY A 89 -10.98 17.69 -6.78
C GLY A 89 -10.58 19.11 -6.39
N ARG A 90 -9.44 19.62 -6.89
CA ARG A 90 -8.92 20.97 -6.56
C ARG A 90 -9.72 22.13 -7.13
N ASP A 91 -10.65 21.86 -8.04
CA ASP A 91 -11.63 22.83 -8.53
C ASP A 91 -12.89 22.89 -7.66
N GLY A 92 -12.95 22.12 -6.57
CA GLY A 92 -14.11 22.03 -5.67
C GLY A 92 -15.19 21.05 -6.16
N LYS A 93 -15.03 20.44 -7.34
CA LYS A 93 -15.91 19.36 -7.80
C LYS A 93 -15.48 18.03 -7.15
N PRO A 94 -16.38 17.03 -7.06
CA PRO A 94 -16.06 15.70 -6.57
C PRO A 94 -14.81 15.12 -7.26
N GLY A 95 -13.87 14.64 -6.43
CA GLY A 95 -12.70 13.91 -6.86
C GLY A 95 -12.68 12.52 -6.22
N LEU A 96 -12.12 11.55 -6.92
CA LEU A 96 -12.02 10.17 -6.45
C LEU A 96 -10.57 9.77 -6.16
N ALA A 97 -10.31 9.35 -4.93
CA ALA A 97 -9.07 8.69 -4.57
C ALA A 97 -9.31 7.19 -4.43
N VAL A 98 -8.56 6.37 -5.16
CA VAL A 98 -8.59 4.90 -5.07
C VAL A 98 -7.25 4.43 -4.54
N MET A 99 -7.29 3.77 -3.39
CA MET A 99 -6.13 3.22 -2.71
C MET A 99 -6.11 1.71 -2.90
N PHE A 100 -5.12 1.19 -3.63
CA PHE A 100 -4.88 -0.24 -3.69
C PHE A 100 -3.95 -0.63 -2.55
N VAL A 101 -4.49 -1.33 -1.56
CA VAL A 101 -3.76 -1.87 -0.41
C VAL A 101 -3.65 -3.38 -0.55
N GLU A 102 -2.55 -3.94 -0.05
CA GLU A 102 -2.38 -5.39 0.01
C GLU A 102 -3.27 -5.95 1.14
N PRO A 103 -4.14 -6.94 0.87
CA PRO A 103 -5.02 -7.51 1.90
C PRO A 103 -4.26 -8.24 3.01
N ASN A 104 -3.08 -8.76 2.68
CA ASN A 104 -2.19 -9.46 3.61
C ASN A 104 -0.75 -9.10 3.24
N ARG A 105 -0.04 -8.55 4.22
CA ARG A 105 1.32 -8.08 4.10
C ARG A 105 2.25 -9.00 4.90
N ARG A 106 3.29 -9.49 4.24
CA ARG A 106 4.32 -10.31 4.86
C ARG A 106 5.06 -9.50 5.93
N ASN A 107 5.16 -10.06 7.13
CA ASN A 107 5.74 -9.40 8.32
C ASN A 107 5.05 -8.08 8.73
N GLY A 108 3.88 -7.77 8.15
CA GLY A 108 3.04 -6.64 8.53
C GLY A 108 1.91 -7.07 9.47
N LYS A 109 1.14 -6.08 9.92
CA LYS A 109 -0.06 -6.27 10.73
C LYS A 109 -1.26 -6.37 9.81
N ASN A 110 -2.01 -7.46 9.94
CA ASN A 110 -3.05 -7.82 8.96
C ASN A 110 -4.45 -7.89 9.58
N CYS A 111 -4.55 -7.70 10.89
CA CYS A 111 -5.82 -7.57 11.58
C CYS A 111 -5.71 -6.62 12.78
N VAL A 112 -6.86 -6.16 13.30
CA VAL A 112 -6.91 -5.16 14.37
C VAL A 112 -6.25 -5.66 15.65
N GLU A 113 -6.32 -6.97 15.91
CA GLU A 113 -5.71 -7.62 17.07
C GLU A 113 -4.17 -7.56 17.04
N ASP A 114 -3.56 -7.39 15.85
CA ASP A 114 -2.11 -7.29 15.71
C ASP A 114 -1.54 -5.99 16.30
N PHE A 115 -2.41 -5.04 16.67
CA PHE A 115 -2.05 -3.73 17.23
C PHE A 115 -2.19 -3.68 18.76
N GLU A 116 -2.63 -4.76 19.43
CA GLU A 116 -2.97 -4.72 20.87
C GLU A 116 -1.77 -4.57 21.82
N TYR A 117 -0.57 -4.94 21.38
CA TYR A 117 0.62 -5.04 22.24
C TYR A 117 1.72 -4.01 21.92
N ASP A 118 1.49 -3.12 20.97
CA ASP A 118 2.47 -2.12 20.59
C ASP A 118 2.31 -0.83 21.37
N ASP A 119 3.41 -0.08 21.47
CA ASP A 119 3.40 1.26 22.03
C ASP A 119 2.51 2.16 21.14
N PRO A 120 1.30 2.53 21.60
CA PRO A 120 0.37 3.31 20.80
C PRO A 120 0.86 4.75 20.60
N THR A 121 1.90 5.17 21.32
CA THR A 121 2.38 6.56 21.31
C THR A 121 3.42 6.85 20.23
N ASN A 122 3.99 5.83 19.59
CA ASN A 122 4.99 6.04 18.54
C ASN A 122 5.04 4.88 17.51
N PRO A 123 3.96 4.67 16.74
CA PRO A 123 3.94 3.66 15.70
C PRO A 123 4.92 3.99 14.57
N SER A 124 5.52 2.96 13.97
CA SER A 124 6.36 3.15 12.78
C SER A 124 5.51 3.55 11.57
N GLU A 125 6.15 4.05 10.51
CA GLU A 125 5.46 4.36 9.24
C GLU A 125 4.82 3.10 8.63
N ASP A 126 5.46 1.94 8.79
CA ASP A 126 4.92 0.64 8.37
C ASP A 126 3.66 0.29 9.17
N ASP A 127 3.70 0.43 10.49
CA ASP A 127 2.54 0.15 11.36
C ASP A 127 1.35 1.05 11.01
N ARG A 128 1.60 2.32 10.71
CA ARG A 128 0.55 3.26 10.30
C ARG A 128 -0.07 2.83 8.98
N MET A 129 0.73 2.41 8.00
CA MET A 129 0.21 1.93 6.72
C MET A 129 -0.55 0.61 6.84
N ASP A 130 -0.10 -0.29 7.69
CA ASP A 130 -0.82 -1.53 7.99
C ASP A 130 -2.16 -1.22 8.67
N ALA A 131 -2.18 -0.28 9.63
CA ALA A 131 -3.41 0.20 10.25
C ALA A 131 -4.35 0.85 9.22
N PHE A 132 -3.81 1.64 8.29
CA PHE A 132 -4.58 2.27 7.22
C PHE A 132 -5.28 1.26 6.31
N ALA A 133 -4.62 0.14 6.01
CA ALA A 133 -5.17 -0.89 5.13
C ALA A 133 -6.41 -1.58 5.72
N ILE A 134 -6.54 -1.62 7.06
CA ILE A 134 -7.58 -2.39 7.75
C ILE A 134 -8.53 -1.54 8.60
N THR A 135 -8.25 -0.24 8.78
CA THR A 135 -9.00 0.58 9.71
C THR A 135 -10.49 0.62 9.34
N PRO A 136 -11.40 0.40 10.31
CA PRO A 136 -12.84 0.59 10.10
C PRO A 136 -13.26 2.05 10.25
N VAL A 137 -12.36 2.94 10.66
CA VAL A 137 -12.65 4.34 10.97
C VAL A 137 -12.85 5.15 9.69
N CYS A 138 -13.68 6.19 9.74
CA CYS A 138 -13.81 7.18 8.67
C CYS A 138 -12.42 7.63 8.17
N LEU A 139 -12.13 7.46 6.87
CA LEU A 139 -10.80 7.77 6.33
C LEU A 139 -10.43 9.25 6.49
N ARG A 140 -11.43 10.16 6.47
CA ARG A 140 -11.17 11.59 6.73
C ARG A 140 -10.69 11.84 8.16
N ILE A 141 -11.33 11.18 9.13
CA ILE A 141 -10.93 11.25 10.54
C ILE A 141 -9.56 10.61 10.72
N THR A 142 -9.33 9.44 10.11
CA THR A 142 -8.02 8.77 10.08
C THR A 142 -6.92 9.71 9.60
N PHE A 143 -7.14 10.43 8.50
CA PHE A 143 -6.16 11.40 7.99
C PHE A 143 -5.94 12.56 8.95
N SER A 144 -6.98 13.05 9.61
CA SER A 144 -6.88 14.13 10.58
C SER A 144 -6.01 13.70 11.78
N LEU A 145 -6.31 12.55 12.37
CA LEU A 145 -5.58 12.02 13.52
C LEU A 145 -4.14 11.65 13.19
N ASP A 146 -3.90 11.08 12.02
CA ASP A 146 -2.53 10.78 11.59
C ASP A 146 -1.67 12.04 11.45
N ASN A 147 -2.24 13.12 10.91
CA ASN A 147 -1.54 14.39 10.76
C ASN A 147 -1.33 15.13 12.09
N LEU A 148 -2.30 15.05 13.01
CA LEU A 148 -2.27 15.77 14.28
C LEU A 148 -1.50 15.03 15.38
N LEU A 149 -1.67 13.71 15.45
CA LEU A 149 -1.22 12.86 16.54
C LEU A 149 -0.20 11.79 16.11
N GLY A 150 -0.02 11.57 14.80
CA GLY A 150 1.01 10.67 14.29
C GLY A 150 0.65 9.18 14.31
N TYR A 151 -0.63 8.82 14.39
CA TYR A 151 -1.09 7.44 14.34
C TYR A 151 -2.40 7.27 13.57
N ILE A 152 -2.67 6.05 13.12
CA ILE A 152 -3.92 5.69 12.45
C ILE A 152 -4.78 4.84 13.38
N PRO A 153 -6.01 5.27 13.73
CA PRO A 153 -6.87 4.53 14.64
C PRO A 153 -7.39 3.26 13.96
N VAL A 154 -7.46 2.16 14.71
CA VAL A 154 -8.04 0.89 14.24
C VAL A 154 -9.37 0.53 14.92
N LYS A 155 -9.86 1.41 15.81
CA LYS A 155 -11.13 1.23 16.52
C LYS A 155 -11.98 2.50 16.45
N CYS A 156 -13.30 2.31 16.30
CA CYS A 156 -14.25 3.42 16.20
C CYS A 156 -14.57 4.08 17.55
N ASP A 157 -14.29 3.40 18.65
CA ASP A 157 -14.48 3.87 20.03
C ASP A 157 -13.22 4.53 20.62
N ASP A 158 -12.17 4.72 19.82
CA ASP A 158 -11.00 5.52 20.20
C ASP A 158 -11.45 6.95 20.62
N PRO A 159 -11.07 7.43 21.82
CA PRO A 159 -11.48 8.75 22.29
C PRO A 159 -11.16 9.90 21.33
N ASN A 160 -10.02 9.85 20.63
CA ASN A 160 -9.65 10.89 19.66
C ASN A 160 -10.51 10.82 18.40
N VAL A 161 -10.96 9.62 18.00
CA VAL A 161 -11.93 9.45 16.91
C VAL A 161 -13.27 10.06 17.27
N LEU A 162 -13.74 9.85 18.50
CA LEU A 162 -14.99 10.43 18.99
C LEU A 162 -14.90 11.97 19.05
N LEU A 163 -13.81 12.51 19.57
CA LEU A 163 -13.56 13.96 19.64
C LEU A 163 -13.48 14.60 18.25
N GLU A 164 -12.77 13.97 17.30
CA GLU A 164 -12.65 14.51 15.95
C GLU A 164 -14.00 14.46 15.21
N LYS A 165 -14.79 13.40 15.42
CA LYS A 165 -16.15 13.29 14.89
C LYS A 165 -17.08 14.39 15.43
N GLU A 166 -16.99 14.67 16.74
CA GLU A 166 -17.73 15.76 17.38
C GLU A 166 -17.29 17.13 16.83
N ARG A 167 -15.98 17.34 16.63
CA ARG A 167 -15.43 18.55 16.03
C ARG A 167 -15.93 18.75 14.60
N GLU A 168 -15.87 17.73 13.75
CA GLU A 168 -16.40 17.79 12.37
C GLU A 168 -17.89 18.19 12.36
N THR A 169 -18.68 17.61 13.27
CA THR A 169 -20.11 17.91 13.42
C THR A 169 -20.33 19.35 13.87
N THR A 170 -19.64 19.79 14.91
CA THR A 170 -19.75 21.14 15.47
C THR A 170 -19.31 22.21 14.47
N CYS A 171 -18.29 21.92 13.66
CA CYS A 171 -17.82 22.82 12.60
C CYS A 171 -18.64 22.75 11.31
N GLY A 172 -19.69 21.91 11.23
CA GLY A 172 -20.56 21.82 10.06
C GLY A 172 -19.88 21.23 8.82
N PHE A 173 -18.97 20.26 9.00
CA PHE A 173 -18.31 19.60 7.88
C PHE A 173 -19.33 18.80 7.07
N VAL A 174 -19.15 18.76 5.74
CA VAL A 174 -19.96 17.91 4.85
C VAL A 174 -19.79 16.45 5.26
N GLU A 175 -20.87 15.65 5.18
CA GLU A 175 -20.83 14.23 5.50
C GLU A 175 -19.74 13.50 4.69
N CYS A 176 -19.00 12.60 5.34
CA CYS A 176 -17.96 11.85 4.67
C CYS A 176 -18.55 10.74 3.79
N ARG A 177 -18.03 10.59 2.57
CA ARG A 177 -18.43 9.56 1.60
C ARG A 177 -17.31 8.57 1.30
N CYS A 178 -16.39 8.38 2.25
CA CYS A 178 -15.33 7.37 2.10
C CYS A 178 -15.90 5.94 2.15
N SER A 179 -15.10 4.96 1.74
CA SER A 179 -15.48 3.54 1.72
C SER A 179 -15.93 2.98 3.06
N ASN A 180 -15.44 3.54 4.17
CA ASN A 180 -15.84 3.11 5.52
C ASN A 180 -17.13 3.78 6.00
N CYS A 181 -17.49 4.95 5.44
CA CYS A 181 -18.71 5.67 5.79
C CYS A 181 -19.91 5.30 4.89
N LYS A 182 -19.65 4.98 3.62
CA LYS A 182 -20.67 4.62 2.62
C LYS A 182 -20.20 3.39 1.81
N PRO A 183 -20.12 2.19 2.42
CA PRO A 183 -19.59 1.00 1.76
C PRO A 183 -20.41 0.56 0.54
N GLU A 184 -21.72 0.76 0.55
CA GLU A 184 -22.61 0.45 -0.57
C GLU A 184 -22.34 1.36 -1.77
N GLU A 185 -22.25 2.68 -1.55
CA GLU A 185 -21.87 3.65 -2.60
C GLU A 185 -20.49 3.35 -3.16
N ALA A 186 -19.51 3.02 -2.30
CA ALA A 186 -18.17 2.68 -2.73
C ALA A 186 -18.16 1.45 -3.66
N SER A 187 -18.94 0.42 -3.34
CA SER A 187 -19.10 -0.77 -4.20
C SER A 187 -19.69 -0.41 -5.58
N VAL A 188 -20.73 0.44 -5.60
CA VAL A 188 -21.33 0.95 -6.84
C VAL A 188 -20.33 1.76 -7.66
N ILE A 189 -19.54 2.62 -7.02
CA ILE A 189 -18.50 3.41 -7.67
C ILE A 189 -17.51 2.48 -8.38
N ILE A 190 -16.88 1.56 -7.64
CA ILE A 190 -15.80 0.72 -8.17
C ILE A 190 -16.27 -0.13 -9.36
N ARG A 191 -17.44 -0.78 -9.27
CA ARG A 191 -17.91 -1.66 -10.36
C ARG A 191 -18.30 -0.91 -11.64
N ASN A 192 -18.68 0.36 -11.51
CA ASN A 192 -19.13 1.20 -12.62
C ASN A 192 -18.03 2.10 -13.19
N LEU A 193 -16.85 2.21 -12.56
CA LEU A 193 -15.75 3.08 -13.02
C LEU A 193 -15.39 2.90 -14.50
N LYS A 194 -15.51 1.68 -15.05
CA LYS A 194 -15.26 1.39 -16.47
C LYS A 194 -16.22 2.08 -17.45
N ASN A 195 -17.38 2.53 -16.96
CA ASN A 195 -18.41 3.21 -17.74
C ASN A 195 -18.39 4.74 -17.56
N VAL A 196 -17.53 5.23 -16.66
CA VAL A 196 -17.43 6.65 -16.32
C VAL A 196 -16.51 7.37 -17.32
N ASP A 197 -16.91 8.57 -17.75
CA ASP A 197 -16.18 9.44 -18.67
C ASP A 197 -16.18 10.89 -18.15
N VAL A 198 -15.61 11.81 -18.95
CA VAL A 198 -15.43 13.21 -18.55
C VAL A 198 -16.78 13.93 -18.31
N ASP A 199 -17.82 13.52 -19.03
CA ASP A 199 -19.13 14.18 -19.00
C ASP A 199 -19.96 13.71 -17.82
N ASN A 200 -19.88 12.43 -17.48
CA ASN A 200 -20.72 11.83 -16.43
C ASN A 200 -20.03 11.70 -15.05
N PHE A 201 -18.71 11.91 -14.95
CA PHE A 201 -17.94 11.69 -13.71
C PHE A 201 -18.52 12.41 -12.50
N THR A 202 -18.80 13.70 -12.62
CA THR A 202 -19.27 14.51 -11.49
C THR A 202 -20.66 14.07 -11.03
N SER A 203 -21.63 13.98 -11.95
CA SER A 203 -22.99 13.54 -11.61
C SER A 203 -23.03 12.11 -11.05
N PHE A 204 -22.18 11.23 -11.58
CA PHE A 204 -22.07 9.85 -11.10
C PHE A 204 -21.52 9.80 -9.67
N LEU A 205 -20.48 10.58 -9.36
CA LEU A 205 -19.97 10.64 -7.99
C LEU A 205 -20.95 11.33 -7.04
N ASP A 206 -21.69 12.34 -7.48
CA ASP A 206 -22.70 13.01 -6.63
C ASP A 206 -23.87 12.08 -6.29
N SER A 207 -24.25 11.18 -7.20
CA SER A 207 -25.33 10.21 -6.98
C SER A 207 -25.00 8.85 -7.63
N PRO A 208 -24.19 8.01 -6.95
CA PRO A 208 -23.75 6.73 -7.50
C PRO A 208 -24.93 5.79 -7.71
N SER A 209 -25.11 5.34 -8.94
CA SER A 209 -26.11 4.35 -9.34
C SER A 209 -25.55 3.51 -10.48
N ASP A 210 -26.05 2.29 -10.64
CA ASP A 210 -25.61 1.47 -11.76
C ASP A 210 -26.01 2.09 -13.08
N PHE A 211 -25.07 2.09 -14.02
CA PHE A 211 -25.41 2.40 -15.40
C PHE A 211 -26.33 1.30 -15.94
N PRO A 212 -27.31 1.65 -16.80
CA PRO A 212 -28.11 0.65 -17.48
C PRO A 212 -27.19 -0.32 -18.24
N PRO A 213 -27.53 -1.62 -18.33
CA PRO A 213 -26.75 -2.58 -19.09
C PRO A 213 -26.54 -2.06 -20.51
N ARG A 214 -25.29 -1.73 -20.87
CA ARG A 214 -24.98 -1.34 -22.25
C ARG A 214 -25.33 -2.54 -23.13
N ALA A 215 -26.17 -2.33 -24.15
CA ALA A 215 -26.29 -3.28 -25.26
C ALA A 215 -24.86 -3.55 -25.76
N ARG A 216 -24.42 -4.80 -25.76
CA ARG A 216 -23.10 -5.20 -26.27
C ARG A 216 -22.97 -4.66 -27.69
N MET A 217 -22.26 -3.54 -27.88
CA MET A 217 -21.67 -3.27 -29.18
C MET A 217 -20.66 -4.39 -29.40
N GLU A 218 -20.90 -5.16 -30.45
CA GLU A 218 -20.10 -6.30 -30.89
C GLU A 218 -18.61 -5.96 -30.83
N GLN A 219 -17.93 -6.49 -29.82
CA GLN A 219 -16.48 -6.52 -29.80
C GLN A 219 -16.03 -7.83 -30.44
N ASN A 220 -15.08 -7.69 -31.36
CA ASN A 220 -14.36 -8.72 -32.10
C ASN A 220 -14.23 -10.08 -31.35
N PRO A 221 -14.49 -11.24 -32.00
CA PRO A 221 -14.54 -12.56 -31.34
C PRO A 221 -13.22 -13.06 -30.72
N LEU A 222 -12.13 -12.31 -30.78
CA LEU A 222 -10.80 -12.73 -30.33
C LEU A 222 -10.47 -12.32 -28.88
N ILE A 223 -11.39 -11.69 -28.15
CA ILE A 223 -11.23 -11.41 -26.71
C ILE A 223 -12.44 -11.97 -25.96
N THR A 224 -12.60 -13.29 -26.00
CA THR A 224 -13.46 -14.01 -25.04
C THR A 224 -12.57 -14.78 -24.07
N THR A 225 -11.89 -14.05 -23.19
CA THR A 225 -11.45 -14.59 -21.91
C THR A 225 -12.26 -13.89 -20.82
N SER A 226 -13.20 -14.66 -20.28
CA SER A 226 -13.98 -14.45 -19.06
C SER A 226 -13.46 -13.32 -18.15
N LEU A 227 -14.07 -12.14 -18.28
CA LEU A 227 -14.11 -11.11 -17.25
C LEU A 227 -15.57 -10.69 -17.08
N ASP A 228 -16.40 -11.67 -16.73
CA ASP A 228 -17.65 -11.38 -16.04
C ASP A 228 -17.29 -11.32 -14.55
N PRO A 229 -17.25 -10.14 -13.90
CA PRO A 229 -17.30 -10.10 -12.46
C PRO A 229 -18.75 -10.48 -12.13
N GLY A 230 -18.96 -11.74 -11.74
CA GLY A 230 -20.16 -12.13 -11.01
C GLY A 230 -20.43 -11.16 -9.86
N PRO A 231 -21.65 -11.12 -9.32
CA PRO A 231 -22.02 -10.18 -8.27
C PRO A 231 -20.96 -10.23 -7.18
N VAL A 232 -20.21 -9.12 -7.05
CA VAL A 232 -19.30 -8.91 -5.92
C VAL A 232 -20.21 -8.66 -4.73
N THR A 233 -20.80 -9.73 -4.21
CA THR A 233 -20.94 -9.85 -2.77
C THR A 233 -19.52 -9.69 -2.26
N PHE A 234 -19.24 -8.74 -1.37
CA PHE A 234 -18.09 -8.91 -0.49
C PHE A 234 -18.45 -10.16 0.32
N PRO A 235 -17.91 -11.35 -0.01
CA PRO A 235 -18.10 -12.44 0.89
C PRO A 235 -17.28 -12.00 2.10
N VAL A 236 -17.84 -12.09 3.30
CA VAL A 236 -16.96 -12.48 4.40
C VAL A 236 -16.39 -13.82 3.90
N LEU A 237 -15.21 -13.76 3.25
CA LEU A 237 -14.53 -14.97 2.83
C LEU A 237 -14.50 -15.79 4.12
N GLU A 238 -14.82 -17.07 4.06
CA GLU A 238 -14.40 -17.97 5.13
C GLU A 238 -12.88 -17.98 5.09
N THR A 239 -12.24 -16.93 5.57
CA THR A 239 -10.80 -16.75 5.56
C THR A 239 -10.29 -17.46 6.80
N ILE A 240 -9.23 -18.22 6.65
CA ILE A 240 -8.41 -18.58 7.79
C ILE A 240 -7.63 -17.32 8.13
N ARG A 241 -7.92 -16.75 9.30
CA ARG A 241 -7.19 -15.59 9.80
C ARG A 241 -5.75 -16.02 10.05
N PRO A 242 -4.72 -15.35 9.48
CA PRO A 242 -3.32 -15.65 9.75
C PRO A 242 -2.98 -15.64 11.26
N GLY A 243 -3.69 -14.82 12.05
CA GLY A 243 -3.58 -14.81 13.52
C GLY A 243 -3.87 -16.17 14.19
N ALA A 244 -4.68 -17.04 13.57
CA ALA A 244 -4.94 -18.39 14.06
C ALA A 244 -3.68 -19.29 14.06
N ALA A 245 -2.69 -18.97 13.22
CA ALA A 245 -1.43 -19.70 13.12
C ALA A 245 -0.31 -19.14 14.02
N LYS A 246 -0.54 -18.03 14.73
CA LYS A 246 0.46 -17.44 15.64
C LYS A 246 0.68 -18.33 16.87
N LYS A 247 -0.40 -18.92 17.41
CA LYS A 247 -0.35 -19.88 18.52
C LYS A 247 -0.20 -21.30 17.96
N PRO A 248 0.42 -22.23 18.73
CA PRO A 248 0.37 -23.65 18.39
C PRO A 248 -1.06 -24.12 18.20
N LEU A 249 -1.27 -24.98 17.20
CA LEU A 249 -2.55 -25.66 16.99
C LEU A 249 -2.79 -26.71 18.08
N LEU A 250 -3.95 -27.37 18.05
CA LEU A 250 -4.17 -28.59 18.85
C LEU A 250 -3.08 -29.63 18.53
N SER A 251 -2.70 -30.45 19.51
CA SER A 251 -1.50 -31.31 19.48
C SER A 251 -1.34 -32.09 18.17
N GLU A 252 -2.42 -32.65 17.63
CA GLU A 252 -2.45 -33.43 16.41
C GLU A 252 -2.20 -32.55 15.17
N LEU A 253 -2.86 -31.39 15.09
CA LEU A 253 -2.70 -30.45 13.99
C LEU A 253 -1.35 -29.71 14.04
N GLU A 254 -0.80 -29.51 15.22
CA GLU A 254 0.54 -28.92 15.38
C GLU A 254 1.63 -29.91 14.97
N THR A 255 1.41 -31.21 15.19
CA THR A 255 2.28 -32.27 14.70
C THR A 255 2.28 -32.29 13.16
N PHE A 256 1.10 -32.13 12.54
CA PHE A 256 0.98 -31.98 11.09
C PHE A 256 1.75 -30.74 10.59
N ALA A 257 1.56 -29.58 11.22
CA ALA A 257 2.27 -28.36 10.82
C ALA A 257 3.79 -28.50 10.97
N THR A 258 4.25 -29.16 12.04
CA THR A 258 5.66 -29.45 12.29
C THR A 258 6.24 -30.39 11.24
N TYR A 259 5.48 -31.41 10.84
CA TYR A 259 5.86 -32.33 9.76
C TYR A 259 6.06 -31.56 8.44
N LEU A 260 5.09 -30.74 8.02
CA LEU A 260 5.17 -29.96 6.78
C LEU A 260 6.40 -29.05 6.78
N PHE A 261 6.63 -28.31 7.87
CA PHE A 261 7.77 -27.41 7.99
C PHE A 261 9.10 -28.17 7.96
N SER A 262 9.20 -29.31 8.66
CA SER A 262 10.44 -30.11 8.68
C SER A 262 10.76 -30.68 7.30
N ARG A 263 9.78 -31.27 6.62
CA ARG A 263 9.95 -31.82 5.27
C ARG A 263 10.36 -30.75 4.27
N PHE A 264 9.80 -29.55 4.38
CA PHE A 264 10.19 -28.43 3.54
C PHE A 264 11.63 -27.99 3.79
N LYS A 265 12.09 -27.95 5.05
CA LYS A 265 13.49 -27.63 5.37
C LYS A 265 14.46 -28.65 4.75
N ASP A 266 14.14 -29.93 4.84
CA ASP A 266 14.96 -31.00 4.26
C ASP A 266 15.01 -30.90 2.73
N PHE A 267 13.85 -30.65 2.11
CA PHE A 267 13.74 -30.41 0.68
C PHE A 267 14.57 -29.19 0.26
N TYR A 268 14.46 -28.07 0.98
CA TYR A 268 15.21 -26.86 0.67
C TYR A 268 16.72 -27.07 0.77
N ALA A 269 17.19 -27.70 1.86
CA ALA A 269 18.61 -27.99 2.06
C ALA A 269 19.18 -28.99 1.03
N SER A 270 18.34 -29.88 0.48
CA SER A 270 18.76 -30.87 -0.51
C SER A 270 18.79 -30.32 -1.95
N ASN A 271 18.04 -29.25 -2.22
CA ASN A 271 17.88 -28.69 -3.57
C ASN A 271 18.63 -27.37 -3.78
N TYR A 272 19.11 -26.71 -2.71
CA TYR A 272 19.78 -25.43 -2.78
C TYR A 272 21.09 -25.40 -2.00
N ASP A 273 22.08 -24.70 -2.55
CA ASP A 273 23.31 -24.37 -1.84
C ASP A 273 23.03 -23.25 -0.83
N LEU A 274 23.05 -23.61 0.46
CA LEU A 274 22.70 -22.72 1.56
C LEU A 274 23.65 -21.51 1.69
N GLU A 275 24.89 -21.61 1.20
CA GLU A 275 25.85 -20.50 1.21
C GLU A 275 25.64 -19.51 0.06
N ALA A 276 24.94 -19.94 -1.00
CA ALA A 276 24.64 -19.14 -2.19
C ALA A 276 23.21 -18.59 -2.21
N THR A 277 22.32 -19.05 -1.33
CA THR A 277 20.93 -18.60 -1.27
C THR A 277 20.75 -17.27 -0.54
N TYR A 278 19.96 -16.36 -1.11
CA TYR A 278 19.55 -15.11 -0.47
C TYR A 278 18.53 -15.29 0.66
N PHE A 279 17.80 -16.41 0.67
CA PHE A 279 16.75 -16.71 1.64
C PHE A 279 17.01 -18.07 2.30
N THR A 280 16.63 -18.16 3.57
CA THR A 280 16.59 -19.41 4.32
C THR A 280 15.27 -20.16 4.08
N ALA A 281 15.27 -21.47 4.34
CA ALA A 281 14.05 -22.28 4.23
C ALA A 281 12.88 -21.74 5.07
N GLU A 282 13.16 -21.19 6.26
CA GLU A 282 12.15 -20.60 7.14
C GLU A 282 11.62 -19.26 6.64
N GLU A 283 12.43 -18.52 5.87
CA GLU A 283 11.96 -17.32 5.18
C GLU A 283 11.08 -17.69 3.97
N VAL A 284 11.36 -18.79 3.27
CA VAL A 284 10.56 -19.23 2.11
C VAL A 284 9.24 -19.89 2.55
N PHE A 285 9.28 -20.70 3.61
CA PHE A 285 8.11 -21.35 4.19
C PHE A 285 8.27 -21.46 5.71
N SER A 286 7.60 -20.57 6.42
CA SER A 286 7.63 -20.44 7.87
C SER A 286 6.73 -21.48 8.56
N LYS A 287 6.97 -21.68 9.87
CA LYS A 287 6.06 -22.48 10.71
C LYS A 287 4.62 -21.95 10.72
N GLN A 288 4.46 -20.64 10.58
CA GLN A 288 3.12 -20.04 10.54
C GLN A 288 2.40 -20.41 9.24
N GLU A 289 3.10 -20.36 8.10
CA GLU A 289 2.55 -20.82 6.81
C GLU A 289 2.23 -22.32 6.84
N ALA A 290 3.05 -23.15 7.50
CA ALA A 290 2.75 -24.55 7.71
C ALA A 290 1.45 -24.77 8.51
N ARG A 291 1.24 -24.02 9.59
CA ARG A 291 -0.02 -24.06 10.36
C ARG A 291 -1.22 -23.57 9.53
N LEU A 292 -1.04 -22.54 8.70
CA LEU A 292 -2.09 -22.07 7.80
C LEU A 292 -2.46 -23.12 6.77
N ALA A 293 -1.48 -23.85 6.23
CA ALA A 293 -1.71 -24.95 5.31
C ALA A 293 -2.56 -26.06 5.94
N VAL A 294 -2.25 -26.42 7.19
CA VAL A 294 -3.04 -27.41 7.96
C VAL A 294 -4.46 -26.93 8.17
N LEU A 295 -4.65 -25.69 8.63
CA LEU A 295 -5.99 -25.13 8.83
C LEU A 295 -6.80 -25.07 7.53
N ALA A 296 -6.16 -24.77 6.40
CA ALA A 296 -6.79 -24.73 5.08
C ALA A 296 -7.23 -26.11 4.62
N THR A 297 -6.39 -27.11 4.87
CA THR A 297 -6.70 -28.52 4.64
C THR A 297 -7.90 -28.96 5.49
N GLU A 298 -7.93 -28.59 6.77
CA GLU A 298 -9.02 -28.92 7.69
C GLU A 298 -10.37 -28.29 7.31
N LYS A 299 -10.34 -27.14 6.62
CA LYS A 299 -11.53 -26.49 6.07
C LYS A 299 -11.91 -26.97 4.67
N GLY A 300 -11.16 -27.92 4.09
CA GLY A 300 -11.41 -28.43 2.75
C GLY A 300 -11.16 -27.41 1.64
N PHE A 301 -10.16 -26.52 1.82
CA PHE A 301 -9.85 -25.54 0.78
C PHE A 301 -9.30 -26.23 -0.47
N PRO A 302 -9.76 -25.83 -1.67
CA PRO A 302 -9.19 -26.33 -2.91
C PRO A 302 -7.76 -25.80 -3.10
N ARG A 303 -7.00 -26.49 -3.95
CA ARG A 303 -5.58 -26.23 -4.22
C ARG A 303 -5.29 -24.76 -4.50
N GLU A 304 -6.09 -24.12 -5.34
CA GLU A 304 -5.89 -22.73 -5.76
C GLU A 304 -6.06 -21.73 -4.59
N LYS A 305 -6.89 -22.07 -3.60
CA LYS A 305 -7.05 -21.25 -2.38
C LYS A 305 -5.90 -21.46 -1.41
N LEU A 306 -5.33 -22.67 -1.36
CA LEU A 306 -4.14 -22.95 -0.55
C LEU A 306 -2.92 -22.21 -1.11
N GLU A 307 -2.70 -22.28 -2.42
CA GLU A 307 -1.62 -21.56 -3.11
C GLU A 307 -1.72 -20.04 -2.87
N LYS A 308 -2.91 -19.45 -2.89
CA LYS A 308 -3.11 -18.03 -2.53
C LYS A 308 -2.88 -17.71 -1.05
N LEU A 309 -2.96 -18.70 -0.16
CA LEU A 309 -2.82 -18.49 1.28
C LEU A 309 -1.35 -18.54 1.72
N ILE A 310 -0.54 -19.38 1.08
CA ILE A 310 0.85 -19.66 1.50
C ILE A 310 1.90 -19.59 0.38
N GLY A 311 1.49 -19.39 -0.87
CA GLY A 311 2.35 -19.53 -2.06
C GLY A 311 3.00 -18.25 -2.57
N ASP A 312 2.75 -17.08 -1.97
CA ASP A 312 3.23 -15.78 -2.47
C ASP A 312 4.76 -15.65 -2.53
N ASN A 313 5.50 -16.47 -1.75
CA ASN A 313 6.97 -16.48 -1.72
C ASN A 313 7.58 -17.80 -2.21
N MET A 314 6.76 -18.71 -2.73
CA MET A 314 7.21 -20.03 -3.15
C MET A 314 7.70 -20.03 -4.58
N PHE A 315 8.86 -20.65 -4.81
CA PHE A 315 9.41 -20.82 -6.16
C PHE A 315 8.74 -22.02 -6.85
N THR A 316 8.94 -22.13 -8.17
CA THR A 316 8.40 -23.23 -8.97
C THR A 316 8.78 -24.59 -8.37
N GLY A 317 7.79 -25.46 -8.13
CA GLY A 317 7.97 -26.79 -7.52
C GLY A 317 7.81 -26.84 -6.00
N HIS A 318 7.84 -25.70 -5.30
CA HIS A 318 7.72 -25.67 -3.83
C HIS A 318 6.29 -25.97 -3.37
N MET A 319 5.29 -25.38 -4.03
CA MET A 319 3.88 -25.65 -3.72
C MET A 319 3.52 -27.10 -4.04
N GLU A 320 3.99 -27.65 -5.17
CA GLU A 320 3.80 -29.06 -5.51
C GLU A 320 4.34 -29.97 -4.39
N PHE A 321 5.54 -29.69 -3.89
CA PHE A 321 6.14 -30.44 -2.79
C PHE A 321 5.30 -30.37 -1.50
N VAL A 322 4.80 -29.18 -1.14
CA VAL A 322 3.94 -29.01 0.04
C VAL A 322 2.63 -29.78 -0.12
N HIS A 323 2.03 -29.76 -1.32
CA HIS A 323 0.83 -30.56 -1.62
C HIS A 323 1.09 -32.05 -1.47
N THR A 324 2.21 -32.56 -1.98
CA THR A 324 2.60 -33.97 -1.78
C THR A 324 2.73 -34.31 -0.30
N CYS A 325 3.41 -33.46 0.48
CA CYS A 325 3.54 -33.69 1.93
C CYS A 325 2.19 -33.68 2.67
N ILE A 326 1.24 -32.84 2.23
CA ILE A 326 -0.12 -32.83 2.79
C ILE A 326 -0.81 -34.16 2.53
N GLU A 327 -0.79 -34.65 1.30
CA GLU A 327 -1.43 -35.93 0.95
C GLU A 327 -0.75 -37.13 1.63
N ASP A 328 0.59 -37.12 1.72
CA ASP A 328 1.36 -38.13 2.46
C ASP A 328 0.93 -38.19 3.93
N TYR A 329 0.83 -37.02 4.59
CA TYR A 329 0.41 -36.97 6.00
C TYR A 329 -1.04 -37.39 6.18
N ARG A 330 -1.94 -37.02 5.25
CA ARG A 330 -3.35 -37.46 5.27
C ARG A 330 -3.49 -38.98 5.13
N GLY A 331 -2.52 -39.63 4.47
CA GLY A 331 -2.43 -41.08 4.36
C GLY A 331 -2.05 -41.80 5.66
N THR A 332 -1.52 -41.10 6.66
CA THR A 332 -1.05 -41.72 7.92
C THR A 332 -2.20 -42.24 8.80
N GLU A 333 -1.97 -43.33 9.53
CA GLU A 333 -2.95 -43.88 10.48
C GLU A 333 -3.35 -42.85 11.55
N ALA A 334 -2.40 -42.02 11.98
CA ALA A 334 -2.62 -40.95 12.94
C ALA A 334 -3.66 -39.92 12.47
N TYR A 335 -3.54 -39.46 11.23
CA TYR A 335 -4.48 -38.48 10.67
C TYR A 335 -5.85 -39.09 10.38
N GLN A 336 -5.88 -40.36 9.95
CA GLN A 336 -7.13 -41.10 9.76
C GLN A 336 -7.88 -41.27 11.08
N GLU A 337 -7.18 -41.61 12.16
CA GLU A 337 -7.78 -41.77 13.50
C GLU A 337 -8.27 -40.43 14.07
N TYR A 338 -7.48 -39.34 13.91
CA TYR A 338 -7.93 -37.98 14.21
C TYR A 338 -9.26 -37.65 13.54
N THR A 339 -9.39 -37.97 12.24
CA THR A 339 -10.60 -37.69 11.46
C THR A 339 -11.79 -38.50 11.98
N ARG A 340 -11.61 -39.80 12.28
CA ARG A 340 -12.65 -40.65 12.88
C ARG A 340 -13.15 -40.11 14.22
N LEU A 341 -12.23 -39.70 15.10
CA LEU A 341 -12.57 -39.13 16.41
C LEU A 341 -13.31 -37.79 16.27
N LYS A 342 -12.91 -36.95 15.32
CA LYS A 342 -13.58 -35.68 15.00
C LYS A 342 -15.02 -35.90 14.53
N ASP A 343 -15.25 -36.83 13.61
CA ASP A 343 -16.57 -37.14 13.06
C ASP A 343 -17.50 -37.77 14.10
N SER A 344 -16.97 -38.67 14.94
CA SER A 344 -17.74 -39.30 16.02
C SER A 344 -18.23 -38.28 17.07
N ASN A 345 -17.44 -37.26 17.38
CA ASN A 345 -17.79 -36.19 18.31
C ASN A 345 -18.79 -35.19 17.71
N MET A 346 -18.74 -34.94 16.41
CA MET A 346 -19.72 -34.10 15.70
C MET A 346 -21.11 -34.76 15.64
N SER A 347 -21.17 -36.08 15.46
CA SER A 347 -22.43 -36.84 15.45
C SER A 347 -23.15 -36.81 16.81
N LYS A 348 -22.40 -36.91 17.93
CA LYS A 348 -22.94 -36.83 19.30
C LYS A 348 -23.49 -35.44 19.68
N LYS A 349 -23.02 -34.35 19.06
CA LYS A 349 -23.51 -32.98 19.29
C LYS A 349 -24.86 -32.70 18.60
N SER A 350 -25.14 -33.37 17.48
CA SER A 350 -26.42 -33.21 16.74
C SER A 350 -27.62 -33.79 17.52
N THR A 351 -27.42 -34.91 18.22
CA THR A 351 -28.48 -35.60 18.99
C THR A 351 -28.93 -34.86 20.25
N ARG A 352 -28.10 -33.96 20.80
CA ARG A 352 -28.40 -33.19 22.03
C ARG A 352 -29.27 -31.95 21.81
N LYS A 353 -29.60 -31.59 20.57
CA LYS A 353 -30.35 -30.36 20.23
C LYS A 353 -31.89 -30.51 20.25
N LYS A 354 -32.41 -31.68 20.66
CA LYS A 354 -33.86 -31.96 20.80
C LYS A 354 -34.23 -32.44 22.21
N THR A 355 -33.97 -31.66 23.25
CA THR A 355 -34.71 -31.74 24.53
C THR A 355 -34.51 -30.46 25.35
N ASN A 356 -35.60 -29.99 25.96
CA ASN A 356 -35.72 -28.74 26.72
C ASN A 356 -34.89 -28.79 28.03
N PRO A 357 -34.41 -27.65 28.58
CA PRO A 357 -33.44 -27.65 29.66
C PRO A 357 -34.09 -27.66 31.05
N GLN A 358 -33.86 -28.72 31.82
CA GLN A 358 -33.92 -28.67 33.29
C GLN A 358 -32.75 -29.45 33.88
N SER A 359 -31.97 -28.74 34.70
CA SER A 359 -31.13 -29.23 35.80
C SER A 359 -30.21 -30.44 35.55
N SER A 360 -28.90 -30.18 35.43
CA SER A 360 -27.91 -30.61 36.45
C SER A 360 -26.48 -30.40 35.95
N ARG A 361 -25.64 -30.01 36.90
CA ARG A 361 -24.21 -29.74 36.84
C ARG A 361 -23.46 -31.08 36.66
N MET A 362 -22.78 -31.27 35.53
CA MET A 362 -21.70 -32.26 35.39
C MET A 362 -20.60 -31.71 34.48
N GLU A 363 -19.37 -31.84 34.97
CA GLU A 363 -18.08 -31.51 34.34
C GLU A 363 -17.91 -32.18 32.96
N PRO A 364 -17.28 -31.53 31.97
CA PRO A 364 -16.93 -32.18 30.71
C PRO A 364 -15.68 -33.06 30.87
N VAL A 365 -15.86 -34.37 30.72
CA VAL A 365 -14.78 -35.36 30.59
C VAL A 365 -14.03 -35.13 29.27
N ASN A 366 -12.72 -34.88 29.39
CA ASN A 366 -11.80 -34.54 28.30
C ASN A 366 -11.14 -35.82 27.75
N THR A 367 -11.68 -36.42 26.69
CA THR A 367 -11.23 -37.73 26.14
C THR A 367 -10.29 -37.66 24.93
N LEU A 368 -9.75 -36.48 24.58
CA LEU A 368 -8.90 -36.30 23.39
C LEU A 368 -7.38 -36.28 23.65
N ASN A 369 -6.92 -36.45 24.90
CA ASN A 369 -5.51 -36.24 25.27
C ASN A 369 -4.65 -37.51 25.33
N HIS A 370 -4.98 -38.60 24.63
CA HIS A 370 -4.13 -39.79 24.70
C HIS A 370 -4.12 -40.62 23.41
N LEU A 371 -3.26 -40.23 22.47
CA LEU A 371 -2.70 -41.13 21.47
C LEU A 371 -1.19 -41.22 21.70
N ASP A 372 -0.66 -42.44 21.69
CA ASP A 372 0.70 -42.79 22.09
C ASP A 372 1.75 -42.20 21.10
N PRO A 373 2.69 -41.36 21.56
CA PRO A 373 3.78 -40.83 20.73
C PRO A 373 4.69 -41.90 20.11
N SER A 374 4.65 -43.15 20.60
CA SER A 374 5.50 -44.25 20.14
C SER A 374 5.19 -44.74 18.71
N LEU A 375 4.03 -44.36 18.14
CA LEU A 375 3.62 -44.75 16.78
C LEU A 375 4.32 -43.99 15.66
N PHE A 376 5.23 -43.04 15.97
CA PHE A 376 5.83 -42.11 15.00
C PHE A 376 7.33 -42.25 14.77
N GLU A 377 8.00 -43.24 15.37
CA GLU A 377 9.43 -43.47 15.11
C GLU A 377 9.64 -44.52 14.00
N SER A 378 10.12 -44.05 12.84
CA SER A 378 10.84 -44.91 11.90
C SER A 378 12.34 -44.88 12.22
N THR A 379 12.89 -46.08 12.32
CA THR A 379 14.24 -46.40 12.80
C THR A 379 15.34 -45.83 11.91
N SER A 380 16.32 -45.17 12.53
CA SER A 380 17.68 -45.06 12.00
C SER A 380 18.65 -44.83 13.16
N SER A 381 19.15 -45.92 13.72
CA SER A 381 20.21 -45.95 14.72
C SER A 381 21.58 -46.05 14.06
N LEU A 382 22.46 -45.07 14.32
CA LEU A 382 23.92 -45.26 14.30
C LEU A 382 24.56 -44.41 15.41
N HIS A 383 25.33 -45.09 16.27
CA HIS A 383 26.09 -44.56 17.41
C HIS A 383 27.34 -43.77 16.98
N GLN A 384 27.72 -42.73 17.76
CA GLN A 384 29.00 -42.68 18.51
C GLN A 384 29.23 -41.38 19.31
N ALA A 385 29.45 -41.57 20.62
CA ALA A 385 30.42 -40.97 21.57
C ALA A 385 30.62 -39.43 21.77
N PRO A 386 31.06 -38.99 22.97
CA PRO A 386 30.59 -37.75 23.60
C PRO A 386 31.53 -36.54 23.44
N LYS A 387 30.95 -35.36 23.17
CA LYS A 387 31.61 -34.05 23.32
C LYS A 387 30.61 -33.02 23.88
N LEU A 388 31.14 -32.10 24.69
CA LEU A 388 30.53 -30.97 25.43
C LEU A 388 29.07 -30.63 25.06
N THR A 389 28.22 -30.46 26.08
CA THR A 389 26.78 -30.27 25.94
C THR A 389 26.43 -29.09 24.99
N LYS A 390 25.76 -29.41 23.87
CA LYS A 390 25.21 -28.48 22.85
C LYS A 390 24.52 -27.23 23.41
N LYS A 391 23.99 -27.31 24.64
CA LYS A 391 23.27 -26.22 25.33
C LYS A 391 24.20 -25.08 25.78
N GLN A 392 25.48 -25.34 26.06
CA GLN A 392 26.45 -24.33 26.49
C GLN A 392 27.06 -23.56 25.30
N GLN A 393 27.38 -24.25 24.20
CA GLN A 393 27.86 -23.61 22.96
C GLN A 393 26.80 -22.73 22.31
N THR A 394 25.54 -23.17 22.27
CA THR A 394 24.44 -22.37 21.72
C THR A 394 24.20 -21.09 22.55
N ALA A 395 24.40 -21.13 23.87
CA ALA A 395 24.24 -19.96 24.73
C ALA A 395 25.38 -18.94 24.54
N GLU A 396 26.61 -19.41 24.33
CA GLU A 396 27.76 -18.55 24.09
C GLU A 396 27.72 -17.91 22.69
N ASP A 397 27.30 -18.66 21.67
CA ASP A 397 27.12 -18.16 20.30
C ASP A 397 25.97 -17.14 20.22
N ASN A 398 24.88 -17.37 20.95
CA ASN A 398 23.78 -16.39 21.04
C ASN A 398 24.22 -15.10 21.75
N LYS A 399 25.09 -15.19 22.77
CA LYS A 399 25.65 -14.01 23.45
C LYS A 399 26.58 -13.22 22.54
N LYS A 400 27.42 -13.89 21.73
CA LYS A 400 28.29 -13.27 20.72
C LYS A 400 27.48 -12.60 19.59
N LYS A 401 26.41 -13.25 19.10
CA LYS A 401 25.49 -12.68 18.10
C LYS A 401 24.72 -11.47 18.62
N ALA A 402 24.29 -11.48 19.89
CA ALA A 402 23.62 -10.36 20.52
C ALA A 402 24.54 -9.14 20.67
N ALA A 403 25.80 -9.35 21.08
CA ALA A 403 26.81 -8.30 21.18
C ALA A 403 27.12 -7.67 19.80
N ALA A 404 27.34 -8.50 18.78
CA ALA A 404 27.59 -8.03 17.41
C ALA A 404 26.41 -7.23 16.83
N LYS A 405 25.15 -7.65 17.11
CA LYS A 405 23.95 -6.92 16.69
C LYS A 405 23.81 -5.57 17.40
N GLN A 406 24.26 -5.48 18.65
CA GLN A 406 24.24 -4.24 19.42
C GLN A 406 25.31 -3.25 18.94
N GLU A 407 26.52 -3.72 18.63
CA GLU A 407 27.57 -2.90 18.03
C GLU A 407 27.18 -2.40 16.63
N MET A 408 26.58 -3.26 15.79
CA MET A 408 26.10 -2.86 14.46
C MET A 408 25.01 -1.78 14.53
N LYS A 409 24.09 -1.88 15.52
CA LYS A 409 23.07 -0.84 15.76
C LYS A 409 23.69 0.48 16.22
N GLN A 410 24.71 0.45 17.07
CA GLN A 410 25.42 1.65 17.52
C GLN A 410 26.18 2.31 16.36
N ALA A 411 26.87 1.52 15.53
CA ALA A 411 27.55 2.01 14.33
C ALA A 411 26.57 2.64 13.34
N GLN A 412 25.42 2.00 13.09
CA GLN A 412 24.40 2.54 12.18
C GLN A 412 23.79 3.85 12.71
N LYS A 413 23.59 3.97 14.03
CA LYS A 413 23.10 5.19 14.66
C LYS A 413 24.10 6.34 14.50
N ALA A 414 25.40 6.09 14.68
CA ALA A 414 26.45 7.08 14.48
C ALA A 414 26.51 7.57 13.02
N VAL A 415 26.41 6.67 12.05
CA VAL A 415 26.38 7.00 10.62
C VAL A 415 25.15 7.85 10.26
N ASN A 416 23.97 7.51 10.81
CA ASN A 416 22.74 8.25 10.57
C ASN A 416 22.80 9.66 11.19
N GLU A 417 23.38 9.81 12.38
CA GLU A 417 23.60 11.12 13.00
C GLU A 417 24.58 11.99 12.21
N GLN A 418 25.64 11.39 11.65
CA GLN A 418 26.60 12.10 10.80
C GLN A 418 25.95 12.58 9.50
N LYS A 419 25.19 11.73 8.81
CA LYS A 419 24.40 12.11 7.62
C LYS A 419 23.39 13.22 7.94
N LYS A 420 22.75 13.19 9.12
CA LYS A 420 21.82 14.24 9.54
C LYS A 420 22.53 15.58 9.72
N LYS A 421 23.74 15.59 10.29
CA LYS A 421 24.57 16.80 10.45
C LYS A 421 25.05 17.36 9.10
N GLU A 422 25.46 16.50 8.17
CA GLU A 422 25.86 16.90 6.81
C GLU A 422 24.68 17.51 6.03
N ASN A 423 23.52 16.86 6.02
CA ASN A 423 22.32 17.39 5.37
C ASN A 423 21.87 18.75 5.95
N LEU A 424 22.04 18.96 7.25
CA LEU A 424 21.77 20.25 7.91
C LEU A 424 22.75 21.33 7.47
N LYS A 425 24.03 20.98 7.27
CA LYS A 425 25.06 21.90 6.78
C LYS A 425 24.80 22.29 5.31
N GLU A 426 24.49 21.33 4.46
CA GLU A 426 24.14 21.58 3.05
C GLU A 426 22.89 22.46 2.91
N LYS A 427 21.85 22.21 3.72
CA LYS A 427 20.65 23.06 3.74
C LYS A 427 20.97 24.51 4.13
N LYS A 428 21.84 24.71 5.13
CA LYS A 428 22.26 26.06 5.56
C LYS A 428 23.07 26.76 4.47
N GLU A 429 23.99 26.06 3.80
CA GLU A 429 24.77 26.61 2.68
C GLU A 429 23.90 26.97 1.47
N ALA A 430 22.95 26.10 1.11
CA ALA A 430 21.98 26.37 0.04
C ALA A 430 21.10 27.60 0.36
N GLN A 431 20.67 27.74 1.62
CA GLN A 431 19.87 28.88 2.06
C GLN A 431 20.67 30.18 2.04
N LEU A 432 21.96 30.14 2.37
CA LEU A 432 22.86 31.30 2.29
C LEU A 432 23.09 31.73 0.83
N LYS A 433 23.36 30.79 -0.08
CA LYS A 433 23.50 31.05 -1.51
C LYS A 433 22.23 31.66 -2.11
N LYS A 434 21.05 31.16 -1.71
CA LYS A 434 19.77 31.73 -2.15
C LYS A 434 19.58 33.18 -1.68
N ARG A 435 19.90 33.48 -0.42
CA ARG A 435 19.83 34.86 0.12
C ARG A 435 20.77 35.82 -0.62
N GLN A 436 21.98 35.37 -0.94
CA GLN A 436 22.94 36.16 -1.72
C GLN A 436 22.44 36.43 -3.16
N ALA A 437 21.88 35.42 -3.82
CA ALA A 437 21.29 35.58 -5.16
C ALA A 437 20.09 36.53 -5.16
N ASP A 438 19.21 36.43 -4.16
CA ASP A 438 18.05 37.33 -4.01
C ASP A 438 18.49 38.78 -3.74
N GLN A 439 19.58 38.98 -2.99
CA GLN A 439 20.14 40.31 -2.73
C GLN A 439 20.75 40.93 -3.99
N MET A 440 21.57 40.19 -4.74
CA MET A 440 22.10 40.65 -6.02
C MET A 440 20.98 40.96 -7.04
N SER A 441 19.92 40.15 -7.08
CA SER A 441 18.76 40.43 -7.96
C SER A 441 18.04 41.72 -7.57
N LYS A 442 17.90 42.02 -6.27
CA LYS A 442 17.31 43.27 -5.80
C LYS A 442 18.17 44.49 -6.14
N GLU A 443 19.49 44.37 -6.02
CA GLU A 443 20.44 45.43 -6.39
C GLU A 443 20.39 45.70 -7.90
N ASN A 444 20.44 44.66 -8.73
CA ASN A 444 20.31 44.79 -10.19
C ASN A 444 18.99 45.46 -10.60
N ARG A 445 17.85 45.09 -9.97
CA ARG A 445 16.55 45.73 -10.24
C ARG A 445 16.52 47.21 -9.84
N LYS A 446 17.20 47.58 -8.74
CA LYS A 446 17.34 48.99 -8.33
C LYS A 446 18.17 49.77 -9.34
N GLU A 447 19.28 49.22 -9.79
CA GLU A 447 20.17 49.84 -10.77
C GLU A 447 19.51 49.99 -12.16
N GLU A 448 18.72 48.99 -12.56
CA GLU A 448 17.96 49.07 -13.82
C GLU A 448 16.84 50.12 -13.73
N SER A 449 16.19 50.25 -12.58
CA SER A 449 15.18 51.28 -12.32
C SER A 449 15.77 52.70 -12.36
N THR A 450 16.94 52.91 -11.76
CA THR A 450 17.62 54.22 -11.79
C THR A 450 18.08 54.57 -13.21
N LYS A 451 18.60 53.61 -13.99
CA LYS A 451 18.94 53.80 -15.41
C LYS A 451 17.71 54.15 -16.25
N ARG A 452 16.57 53.49 -16.04
CA ARG A 452 15.30 53.79 -16.73
C ARG A 452 14.77 55.19 -16.38
N LYS A 453 14.91 55.62 -15.11
CA LYS A 453 14.52 56.96 -14.67
C LYS A 453 15.38 58.04 -15.33
N ALA A 454 16.71 57.87 -15.30
CA ALA A 454 17.64 58.78 -15.96
C ALA A 454 17.36 58.91 -17.47
N ASN A 455 17.09 57.80 -18.15
CA ASN A 455 16.78 57.81 -19.58
C ASN A 455 15.45 58.54 -19.89
N LYS A 456 14.42 58.35 -19.05
CA LYS A 456 13.15 59.11 -19.18
C LYS A 456 13.37 60.62 -18.99
N ASP A 457 14.23 61.02 -18.07
CA ASP A 457 14.51 62.43 -17.82
C ASP A 457 15.28 63.08 -18.98
N VAL A 458 16.23 62.34 -19.60
CA VAL A 458 16.91 62.77 -20.83
C VAL A 458 15.93 62.95 -22.00
N ILE A 459 15.02 62.00 -22.20
CA ILE A 459 14.00 62.08 -23.27
C ILE A 459 13.07 63.28 -23.05
N LYS A 460 12.61 63.53 -21.81
CA LYS A 460 11.79 64.70 -21.48
C LYS A 460 12.53 66.01 -21.73
N ALA A 461 13.81 66.10 -21.37
CA ALA A 461 14.63 67.28 -21.63
C ALA A 461 14.81 67.55 -23.13
N ALA A 462 15.01 66.50 -23.93
CA ALA A 462 15.11 66.62 -25.39
C ALA A 462 13.78 67.07 -26.04
N GLN A 463 12.65 66.55 -25.57
CA GLN A 463 11.31 66.97 -26.03
C GLN A 463 10.99 68.42 -25.66
N ALA A 464 11.37 68.85 -24.45
CA ALA A 464 11.21 70.24 -24.01
C ALA A 464 12.07 71.22 -24.83
N LYS A 465 13.31 70.84 -25.17
CA LYS A 465 14.16 71.61 -26.07
C LYS A 465 13.53 71.74 -27.47
N ARG A 466 13.07 70.63 -28.07
CA ARG A 466 12.38 70.66 -29.37
C ARG A 466 11.19 71.60 -29.37
N ARG A 467 10.30 71.51 -28.37
CA ARG A 467 9.12 72.39 -28.27
C ARG A 467 9.49 73.88 -28.20
N LYS A 468 10.56 74.24 -27.49
CA LYS A 468 11.05 75.63 -27.45
C LYS A 468 11.58 76.10 -28.80
N THR A 469 12.31 75.24 -29.51
CA THR A 469 12.81 75.55 -30.86
C THR A 469 11.65 75.74 -31.85
N THR A 470 10.65 74.84 -31.83
CA THR A 470 9.48 74.93 -32.72
C THR A 470 8.63 76.17 -32.42
N SER A 471 8.48 76.55 -31.14
CA SER A 471 7.79 77.78 -30.74
C SER A 471 8.51 79.04 -31.22
N GLY A 472 9.85 79.08 -31.09
CA GLY A 472 10.66 80.22 -31.56
C GLY A 472 10.83 80.30 -33.08
N GLU A 473 10.57 79.20 -33.81
CA GLU A 473 10.47 79.18 -35.27
C GLU A 473 9.08 79.65 -35.73
N LEU A 474 8.00 79.28 -35.02
CA LEU A 474 6.65 79.77 -35.28
C LEU A 474 6.53 81.28 -35.05
N GLU A 475 7.09 81.80 -33.96
CA GLU A 475 7.11 83.24 -33.68
C GLU A 475 7.88 84.01 -34.74
N ARG A 476 9.02 83.47 -35.23
CA ARG A 476 9.78 84.07 -36.33
C ARG A 476 9.04 84.01 -37.67
N PHE A 477 8.27 82.96 -37.92
CA PHE A 477 7.42 82.86 -39.11
C PHE A 477 6.31 83.92 -39.09
N HIS A 478 5.62 84.08 -37.94
CA HIS A 478 4.57 85.09 -37.77
C HIS A 478 5.09 86.53 -37.85
N LEU A 479 6.31 86.81 -37.38
CA LEU A 479 6.95 88.13 -37.51
C LEU A 479 7.43 88.44 -38.94
N SER A 480 7.62 87.43 -39.79
CA SER A 480 8.05 87.61 -41.19
C SER A 480 6.90 87.84 -42.19
N GLN A 481 5.65 87.77 -41.74
CA GLN A 481 4.44 87.95 -42.57
C GLN A 481 3.70 89.27 -42.30
N ASN A 482 4.28 90.19 -41.53
CA ASN A 482 3.76 91.54 -41.31
C ASN A 482 4.66 92.59 -41.96
#